data_AF-A0A521I8D0-F1
#
_entry.id   AF-A0A521I8D0-F1
#
_cell.length_a   1.000
_cell.length_b   1.000
_cell.length_c   1.000
_cell.angle_alpha   90.00
_cell.angle_beta   90.00
_cell.angle_gamma   90.00
#
_symmetry.space_group_name_H-M   'P 1'
#
loop_
_entity.id
_entity.type
_entity.pdbx_description
1 polymer ?
#
loop_
_entity_poly.entity_id
_entity_poly.type
_entity_poly.pdbx_seq_one_letter_code
_entity_poly.pdbx_strand_id
1 'polypeptide(L)'
;MIDSTVGGVESWLSLREASRRMGVSPATLRGWADEGRVESYRTPGGHRRFRVGESGAVFKKEKRGAAARWRLLEHSAVGRIQLAEEVGETKLASPQARSQKRELERELIQLCTLSLRQEQTNLQARVAALGQAFAKWTWRYRIALRDTITTLGTLRIALLESVVEIAFALSEPNVDELNLWLRRVNEIVDGVSLAMLEFGSEHEQQSTRK
;
A
#
# COMPACT_ATOMS: atom_id res chain seq x y z
N MET A 1 -33.52 -21.06 -13.81
CA MET A 1 -32.56 -22.07 -14.31
C MET A 1 -31.69 -21.33 -15.33
N ILE A 2 -30.38 -21.10 -15.21
CA ILE A 2 -29.23 -21.34 -14.32
C ILE A 2 -28.29 -20.17 -14.75
N ASP A 3 -27.54 -19.39 -13.97
CA ASP A 3 -26.67 -19.71 -12.84
C ASP A 3 -26.33 -18.44 -12.05
N SER A 4 -26.14 -18.64 -10.74
CA SER A 4 -25.57 -17.71 -9.80
C SER A 4 -24.13 -18.18 -9.54
N THR A 5 -23.11 -17.47 -10.02
CA THR A 5 -21.74 -17.69 -9.54
C THR A 5 -21.07 -16.38 -9.15
N VAL A 6 -21.09 -16.14 -7.84
CA VAL A 6 -20.15 -15.29 -7.11
C VAL A 6 -18.76 -15.94 -7.23
N GLY A 7 -17.87 -15.30 -7.98
CA GLY A 7 -16.44 -15.62 -8.08
C GLY A 7 -15.75 -14.43 -8.75
N GLY A 8 -14.68 -13.90 -8.16
CA GLY A 8 -14.04 -12.64 -8.59
C GLY A 8 -13.74 -12.61 -10.09
N VAL A 9 -14.53 -11.86 -10.86
CA VAL A 9 -14.44 -11.86 -12.32
C VAL A 9 -13.32 -10.92 -12.75
N GLU A 10 -12.22 -11.51 -13.20
CA GLU A 10 -11.24 -10.85 -14.07
C GLU A 10 -11.96 -10.25 -15.28
N SER A 11 -12.14 -8.93 -15.26
CA SER A 11 -12.88 -8.19 -16.27
C SER A 11 -11.95 -7.59 -17.31
N TRP A 12 -12.29 -7.77 -18.58
CA TRP A 12 -11.61 -7.12 -19.69
C TRP A 12 -12.04 -5.67 -19.80
N LEU A 13 -11.18 -4.77 -19.34
CA LEU A 13 -11.47 -3.34 -19.24
C LEU A 13 -11.10 -2.60 -20.52
N SER A 14 -11.85 -1.53 -20.83
CA SER A 14 -11.41 -0.55 -21.83
C SER A 14 -10.11 0.12 -21.39
N LEU A 15 -9.38 0.73 -22.32
CA LEU A 15 -8.16 1.48 -21.98
C LEU A 15 -8.38 2.49 -20.85
N ARG A 16 -9.48 3.24 -20.87
CA ARG A 16 -9.75 4.29 -19.87
C ARG A 16 -10.04 3.70 -18.50
N GLU A 17 -10.84 2.64 -18.43
CA GLU A 17 -11.16 1.94 -17.18
C GLU A 17 -9.91 1.29 -16.61
N ALA A 18 -9.15 0.60 -17.45
CA ALA A 18 -7.89 -0.03 -17.10
C ALA A 18 -6.88 1.01 -16.60
N SER A 19 -6.60 2.06 -17.36
CA SER A 19 -5.68 3.14 -16.96
C SER A 19 -6.08 3.79 -15.64
N ARG A 20 -7.37 4.03 -15.42
CA ARG A 20 -7.86 4.60 -14.16
C ARG A 20 -7.64 3.65 -12.99
N ARG A 21 -7.99 2.37 -13.16
CA ARG A 21 -7.81 1.33 -12.14
C ARG A 21 -6.32 1.09 -11.83
N MET A 22 -5.47 1.23 -12.84
CA MET A 22 -4.02 1.14 -12.73
C MET A 22 -3.35 2.38 -12.14
N GLY A 23 -4.04 3.52 -12.19
CA GLY A 23 -3.43 4.81 -11.88
C GLY A 23 -2.39 5.31 -12.91
N VAL A 24 -2.28 4.71 -14.10
CA VAL A 24 -1.29 5.11 -15.12
C VAL A 24 -1.95 5.81 -16.31
N SER A 25 -1.15 6.53 -17.10
CA SER A 25 -1.67 7.18 -18.30
C SER A 25 -2.14 6.16 -19.36
N PRO A 26 -3.12 6.51 -20.22
CA PRO A 26 -3.49 5.68 -21.37
C PRO A 26 -2.34 5.39 -22.34
N ALA A 27 -1.35 6.28 -22.44
CA ALA A 27 -0.16 6.06 -23.27
C ALA A 27 0.73 4.97 -22.66
N THR A 28 0.99 5.07 -21.35
CA THR A 28 1.75 4.10 -20.56
C THR A 28 1.16 2.70 -20.66
N LEU A 29 -0.15 2.56 -20.45
CA LEU A 29 -0.82 1.26 -20.51
C LEU A 29 -0.82 0.63 -21.91
N ARG A 30 -0.88 1.45 -22.98
CA ARG A 30 -0.70 0.94 -24.35
C ARG A 30 0.71 0.41 -24.56
N GLY A 31 1.73 1.17 -24.13
CA GLY A 31 3.12 0.76 -24.20
C GLY A 31 3.35 -0.60 -23.53
N TRP A 32 2.83 -0.78 -22.31
CA TRP A 32 2.96 -2.07 -21.61
C TRP A 32 2.28 -3.23 -22.34
N ALA A 33 1.14 -2.99 -22.97
CA ALA A 33 0.46 -4.01 -23.76
C ALA A 33 1.20 -4.32 -25.08
N ASP A 34 1.82 -3.32 -25.70
CA ASP A 34 2.66 -3.51 -26.90
C ASP A 34 3.93 -4.29 -26.58
N GLU A 35 4.51 -4.05 -25.40
CA GLU A 35 5.64 -4.82 -24.83
C GLU A 35 5.24 -6.23 -24.34
N GLY A 36 3.96 -6.60 -24.41
CA GLY A 36 3.46 -7.89 -23.95
C GLY A 36 3.51 -8.08 -22.42
N ARG A 37 3.67 -6.99 -21.67
CA ARG A 37 3.74 -6.96 -20.20
C ARG A 37 2.37 -7.01 -19.56
N VAL A 38 1.36 -6.37 -20.17
CA VAL A 38 -0.04 -6.47 -19.75
C VAL A 38 -0.82 -7.28 -20.78
N GLU A 39 -1.56 -8.26 -20.29
CA GLU A 39 -2.44 -9.05 -21.14
C GLU A 39 -3.51 -8.16 -21.77
N SER A 40 -3.54 -8.13 -23.11
CA SER A 40 -4.49 -7.36 -23.87
C SER A 40 -4.90 -8.12 -25.12
N TYR A 41 -6.11 -7.87 -25.60
CA TYR A 41 -6.56 -8.37 -26.89
C TYR A 41 -7.30 -7.27 -27.66
N ARG A 42 -7.43 -7.43 -28.97
CA ARG A 42 -8.24 -6.56 -29.82
C ARG A 42 -9.58 -7.21 -30.10
N THR A 43 -10.65 -6.45 -29.90
CA THR A 43 -12.00 -6.83 -30.33
C THR A 43 -12.10 -6.81 -31.86
N PRO A 44 -13.10 -7.46 -32.48
CA PRO A 44 -13.32 -7.38 -33.93
C PRO A 44 -13.46 -5.95 -34.46
N GLY A 45 -13.96 -5.01 -33.66
CA GLY A 45 -14.04 -3.58 -33.98
C GLY A 45 -12.73 -2.79 -33.80
N GLY A 46 -11.60 -3.46 -33.53
CA GLY A 46 -10.28 -2.85 -33.42
C GLY A 46 -9.94 -2.24 -32.06
N HIS A 47 -10.91 -2.10 -31.14
CA HIS A 47 -10.64 -1.59 -29.79
C HIS A 47 -9.84 -2.60 -28.95
N ARG A 48 -8.80 -2.11 -28.26
CA ARG A 48 -7.98 -2.91 -27.33
C ARG A 48 -8.66 -3.01 -25.95
N ARG A 49 -8.70 -4.21 -25.40
CA ARG A 49 -9.20 -4.55 -24.06
C ARG A 49 -8.05 -5.11 -23.23
N PHE A 50 -8.05 -4.79 -21.94
CA PHE A 50 -6.94 -5.09 -21.03
C PHE A 50 -7.42 -5.94 -19.87
N ARG A 51 -6.66 -6.98 -19.53
CA ARG A 51 -6.92 -7.78 -18.32
C ARG A 51 -6.30 -7.05 -17.13
N VAL A 52 -7.14 -6.38 -16.37
CA VAL A 52 -6.74 -5.65 -15.17
C VAL A 52 -7.62 -6.13 -14.03
N GLY A 53 -7.02 -6.88 -13.10
CA GLY A 53 -7.69 -7.35 -11.89
C GLY A 53 -8.04 -6.20 -10.96
N GLU A 54 -8.63 -6.50 -9.80
CA GLU A 54 -9.07 -5.47 -8.84
C GLU A 54 -8.02 -4.44 -8.43
N SER A 55 -6.74 -4.78 -8.54
CA SER A 55 -5.61 -4.02 -8.00
C SER A 55 -4.50 -3.75 -9.02
N GLY A 56 -4.78 -3.98 -10.30
CA GLY A 56 -3.93 -3.57 -11.40
C GLY A 56 -3.61 -4.66 -12.42
N ALA A 57 -2.54 -4.46 -13.19
CA ALA A 57 -2.25 -5.22 -14.39
C ALA A 57 -1.55 -6.51 -14.01
N VAL A 58 -1.96 -7.59 -14.65
CA VAL A 58 -1.32 -8.89 -14.50
C VAL A 58 -0.05 -8.87 -15.35
N PHE A 59 1.07 -8.53 -14.72
CA PHE A 59 2.38 -8.61 -15.35
C PHE A 59 2.82 -10.07 -15.52
N LYS A 60 3.43 -10.42 -16.66
CA LYS A 60 3.99 -11.77 -16.88
C LYS A 60 4.99 -12.12 -15.77
N LYS A 61 4.86 -13.34 -15.23
CA LYS A 61 5.60 -13.86 -14.06
C LYS A 61 7.13 -13.82 -14.25
N GLU A 62 7.81 -12.93 -13.54
CA GLU A 62 9.19 -13.17 -13.12
C GLU A 62 9.21 -14.09 -11.88
N LYS A 63 9.54 -15.36 -12.11
CA LYS A 63 9.67 -16.38 -11.06
C LYS A 63 11.13 -16.80 -10.92
N ARG A 64 11.88 -16.09 -10.06
CA ARG A 64 13.03 -16.56 -9.25
C ARG A 64 13.69 -15.33 -8.58
N GLY A 65 13.15 -14.90 -7.42
CA GLY A 65 13.67 -13.74 -6.67
C GLY A 65 12.63 -13.00 -5.83
N ALA A 66 11.34 -13.15 -6.17
CA ALA A 66 10.24 -12.42 -5.55
C ALA A 66 10.13 -12.57 -4.01
N ALA A 67 10.40 -13.74 -3.45
CA ALA A 67 10.35 -13.94 -2.00
C ALA A 67 11.59 -13.38 -1.26
N ALA A 68 12.72 -13.23 -1.95
CA ALA A 68 13.92 -12.62 -1.38
C ALA A 68 13.79 -11.09 -1.34
N ARG A 69 13.26 -10.48 -2.41
CA ARG A 69 13.02 -9.02 -2.48
C ARG A 69 12.10 -8.50 -1.38
N TRP A 70 11.03 -9.23 -1.05
CA TRP A 70 10.08 -8.79 -0.02
C TRP A 70 10.65 -8.87 1.39
N ARG A 71 11.43 -9.91 1.69
CA ARG A 71 12.14 -10.00 2.97
C ARG A 71 13.20 -8.90 3.11
N LEU A 72 13.90 -8.59 2.02
CA LEU A 72 14.83 -7.46 1.99
C LEU A 72 14.09 -6.15 2.28
N LEU A 73 12.88 -5.96 1.75
CA LEU A 73 12.05 -4.77 1.98
C LEU A 73 11.70 -4.59 3.43
N GLU A 74 11.17 -5.64 4.03
CA GLU A 74 10.77 -5.59 5.43
C GLU A 74 11.97 -5.28 6.33
N HIS A 75 13.12 -5.93 6.07
CA HIS A 75 14.34 -5.68 6.84
C HIS A 75 14.87 -4.25 6.67
N SER A 76 14.92 -3.79 5.43
CA SER A 76 15.35 -2.47 5.00
C SER A 76 14.47 -1.35 5.60
N ALA A 77 13.15 -1.53 5.60
CA ALA A 77 12.21 -0.59 6.20
C ALA A 77 12.35 -0.55 7.74
N VAL A 78 12.42 -1.73 8.39
CA VAL A 78 12.59 -1.80 9.85
C VAL A 78 13.89 -1.12 10.29
N GLY A 79 15.00 -1.36 9.60
CA GLY A 79 16.29 -0.73 9.92
C GLY A 79 16.24 0.79 9.82
N ARG A 80 15.64 1.33 8.76
CA ARG A 80 15.46 2.79 8.60
C ARG A 80 14.58 3.41 9.68
N ILE A 81 13.51 2.72 10.07
CA ILE A 81 12.61 3.19 11.13
C ILE A 81 13.37 3.27 12.46
N GLN A 82 14.12 2.22 12.81
CA GLN A 82 14.93 2.21 14.04
C GLN A 82 15.95 3.35 14.05
N LEU A 83 16.68 3.57 12.94
CA LEU A 83 17.60 4.69 12.78
C LEU A 83 16.91 6.06 12.95
N ALA A 84 15.72 6.22 12.37
CA ALA A 84 14.95 7.46 12.51
C ALA A 84 14.46 7.69 13.95
N GLU A 85 14.14 6.62 14.68
CA GLU A 85 13.75 6.68 16.09
C GLU A 85 14.91 7.05 17.01
N GLU A 86 16.13 6.56 16.73
CA GLU A 86 17.34 6.90 17.50
C GLU A 86 17.68 8.40 17.42
N VAL A 87 17.44 9.03 16.27
CA VAL A 87 17.73 10.45 16.02
C VAL A 87 16.61 11.36 16.53
N GLY A 88 15.37 10.87 16.53
CA GLY A 88 14.16 11.69 16.69
C GLY A 88 13.30 11.37 17.91
N GLU A 89 13.81 10.63 18.92
CA GLU A 89 13.00 10.02 19.98
C GLU A 89 11.80 10.89 20.40
N THR A 90 10.61 10.29 20.28
CA THR A 90 9.42 10.65 21.04
C THR A 90 9.74 10.46 22.53
N LYS A 91 10.50 11.41 23.11
CA LYS A 91 11.07 11.39 24.47
C LYS A 91 10.02 11.23 25.59
N LEU A 92 8.73 11.15 25.25
CA LEU A 92 7.59 11.13 26.17
C LEU A 92 6.87 9.78 26.29
N ALA A 93 7.21 8.75 25.48
CA ALA A 93 6.45 7.50 25.44
C ALA A 93 6.97 6.42 26.42
N SER A 94 6.06 5.81 27.20
CA SER A 94 6.38 4.69 28.11
C SER A 94 6.95 3.47 27.35
N PRO A 95 7.67 2.54 28.01
CA PRO A 95 8.15 1.32 27.36
C PRO A 95 7.03 0.50 26.68
N GLN A 96 5.84 0.47 27.29
CA GLN A 96 4.67 -0.18 26.73
C GLN A 96 4.14 0.55 25.48
N ALA A 97 4.08 1.89 25.52
CA ALA A 97 3.68 2.69 24.37
C ALA A 97 4.63 2.47 23.18
N ARG A 98 5.94 2.42 23.44
CA ARG A 98 6.96 2.12 22.43
C ARG A 98 6.82 0.70 21.87
N SER A 99 6.53 -0.29 22.72
CA SER A 99 6.30 -1.66 22.24
C SER A 99 5.09 -1.77 21.33
N GLN A 100 3.95 -1.19 21.73
CA GLN A 100 2.74 -1.18 20.89
C GLN A 100 2.95 -0.41 19.59
N LYS A 101 3.65 0.74 19.63
CA LYS A 101 4.02 1.49 18.43
C LYS A 101 4.78 0.59 17.44
N ARG A 102 5.81 -0.11 17.90
CA ARG A 102 6.58 -1.04 17.06
C ARG A 102 5.74 -2.17 16.46
N GLU A 103 4.70 -2.64 17.17
CA GLU A 103 3.76 -3.63 16.62
C GLU A 103 2.94 -3.03 15.46
N LEU A 104 2.41 -1.82 15.63
CA LEU A 104 1.67 -1.10 14.59
C LEU A 104 2.54 -0.78 13.37
N GLU A 105 3.80 -0.38 13.59
CA GLU A 105 4.78 -0.13 12.53
C GLU A 105 5.07 -1.39 11.72
N ARG A 106 5.29 -2.53 12.40
CA ARG A 106 5.47 -3.82 11.72
C ARG A 106 4.24 -4.21 10.90
N GLU A 107 3.04 -3.96 11.43
CA GLU A 107 1.80 -4.23 10.70
C GLU A 107 1.67 -3.34 9.44
N LEU A 108 2.04 -2.05 9.53
CA LEU A 108 2.07 -1.15 8.38
C LEU A 108 3.02 -1.66 7.29
N ILE A 109 4.23 -2.07 7.69
CA ILE A 109 5.24 -2.64 6.77
C ILE A 109 4.67 -3.89 6.07
N GLN A 110 4.04 -4.80 6.82
CA GLN A 110 3.43 -6.01 6.25
C GLN A 110 2.30 -5.67 5.27
N LEU A 111 1.46 -4.67 5.57
CA LEU A 111 0.41 -4.22 4.65
C LEU A 111 0.98 -3.64 3.35
N CYS A 112 2.03 -2.82 3.45
CA CYS A 112 2.75 -2.32 2.28
C CYS A 112 3.35 -3.48 1.46
N THR A 113 4.02 -4.44 2.10
CA THR A 113 4.56 -5.61 1.38
C THR A 113 3.47 -6.42 0.67
N LEU A 114 2.31 -6.63 1.30
CA LEU A 114 1.18 -7.34 0.70
C LEU A 114 0.57 -6.59 -0.49
N SER A 115 0.47 -5.26 -0.40
CA SER A 115 -0.01 -4.44 -1.51
C SER A 115 0.94 -4.51 -2.72
N LEU A 116 2.25 -4.57 -2.49
CA LEU A 116 3.26 -4.76 -3.53
C LEU A 116 3.19 -6.15 -4.17
N ARG A 117 2.88 -7.19 -3.37
CA ARG A 117 2.69 -8.57 -3.82
C ARG A 117 1.43 -8.80 -4.66
N GLN A 118 0.55 -7.81 -4.76
CA GLN A 118 -0.78 -7.94 -5.37
C GLN A 118 -1.69 -8.95 -4.63
N GLU A 119 -1.42 -9.21 -3.34
CA GLU A 119 -2.25 -10.07 -2.48
C GLU A 119 -3.30 -9.18 -1.80
N GLN A 120 -4.56 -9.30 -2.23
CA GLN A 120 -5.57 -8.23 -2.04
C GLN A 120 -6.67 -8.50 -1.02
N THR A 121 -6.83 -9.75 -0.57
CA THR A 121 -7.99 -10.11 0.25
C THR A 121 -8.01 -9.26 1.53
N ASN A 122 -9.08 -8.47 1.69
CA ASN A 122 -9.35 -7.61 2.83
C ASN A 122 -8.33 -6.48 3.09
N LEU A 123 -7.56 -6.02 2.10
CA LEU A 123 -6.55 -4.99 2.29
C LEU A 123 -7.13 -3.68 2.87
N GLN A 124 -8.27 -3.22 2.33
CA GLN A 124 -8.94 -2.01 2.82
C GLN A 124 -9.45 -2.14 4.26
N ALA A 125 -10.02 -3.29 4.61
CA ALA A 125 -10.46 -3.56 5.98
C ALA A 125 -9.29 -3.54 6.97
N ARG A 126 -8.12 -4.05 6.56
CA ARG A 126 -6.90 -4.03 7.39
C ARG A 126 -6.30 -2.63 7.50
N VAL A 127 -6.32 -1.84 6.43
CA VAL A 127 -5.93 -0.42 6.46
C VAL A 127 -6.80 0.35 7.46
N ALA A 128 -8.12 0.16 7.42
CA ALA A 128 -9.04 0.77 8.36
C ALA A 128 -8.78 0.33 9.82
N ALA A 129 -8.61 -0.98 10.04
CA ALA A 129 -8.30 -1.52 11.36
C ALA A 129 -6.99 -0.97 11.94
N LEU A 130 -5.94 -0.87 11.12
CA LEU A 130 -4.66 -0.31 11.53
C LEU A 130 -4.78 1.19 11.85
N GLY A 131 -5.51 1.96 11.05
CA GLY A 131 -5.80 3.37 11.34
C GLY A 131 -6.50 3.55 12.70
N GLN A 132 -7.52 2.73 12.99
CA GLN A 132 -8.19 2.73 14.30
C GLN A 132 -7.23 2.33 15.44
N ALA A 133 -6.32 1.38 15.20
CA ALA A 133 -5.34 0.97 16.19
C ALA A 133 -4.33 2.09 16.51
N PHE A 134 -3.86 2.83 15.50
CA PHE A 134 -3.05 4.04 15.71
C PHE A 134 -3.83 5.09 16.51
N ALA A 135 -5.09 5.36 16.18
CA ALA A 135 -5.91 6.34 16.92
C ALA A 135 -6.08 5.95 18.40
N LYS A 136 -6.41 4.68 18.67
CA LYS A 136 -6.51 4.13 20.04
C LYS A 136 -5.20 4.25 20.80
N TRP A 137 -4.07 3.97 20.15
CA TRP A 137 -2.73 4.12 20.73
C TRP A 137 -2.43 5.58 21.08
N THR A 138 -2.68 6.50 20.15
CA THR A 138 -2.50 7.96 20.33
C THR A 138 -3.26 8.45 21.57
N TRP A 139 -4.53 8.07 21.71
CA TRP A 139 -5.33 8.47 22.87
C TRP A 139 -4.92 7.79 24.16
N ARG A 140 -4.72 6.47 24.14
CA ARG A 140 -4.40 5.69 25.33
C ARG A 140 -3.13 6.18 26.01
N TYR A 141 -2.14 6.58 25.22
CA TYR A 141 -0.86 7.08 25.72
C TYR A 141 -0.73 8.60 25.70
N ARG A 142 -1.81 9.33 25.38
CA ARG A 142 -1.85 10.80 25.31
C ARG A 142 -0.75 11.38 24.42
N ILE A 143 -0.47 10.71 23.31
CA ILE A 143 0.45 11.19 22.29
C ILE A 143 -0.26 12.31 21.51
N ALA A 144 0.46 13.37 21.15
CA ALA A 144 -0.14 14.40 20.31
C ALA A 144 -0.49 13.82 18.93
N LEU A 145 -1.64 14.18 18.38
CA LEU A 145 -2.04 13.77 17.03
C LEU A 145 -0.96 14.13 16.00
N ARG A 146 -0.39 15.34 16.13
CA ARG A 146 0.76 15.80 15.33
C ARG A 146 1.89 14.78 15.33
N ASP A 147 2.28 14.27 16.49
CA ASP A 147 3.43 13.35 16.61
C ASP A 147 3.14 12.00 15.97
N THR A 148 1.88 11.55 16.03
CA THR A 148 1.46 10.31 15.34
C THR A 148 1.47 10.50 13.83
N ILE A 149 0.97 11.64 13.32
CA ILE A 149 1.05 11.95 11.88
C ILE A 149 2.50 12.12 11.41
N THR A 150 3.35 12.77 12.21
CA THR A 150 4.80 12.86 11.92
C THR A 150 5.43 11.48 11.87
N THR A 151 5.07 10.59 12.81
CA THR A 151 5.52 9.19 12.81
C THR A 151 5.13 8.50 11.51
N LEU A 152 3.85 8.55 11.11
CA LEU A 152 3.38 7.97 9.84
C LEU A 152 4.11 8.59 8.62
N GLY A 153 4.43 9.88 8.69
CA GLY A 153 5.31 10.60 7.76
C GLY A 153 6.69 9.95 7.62
N THR A 154 7.38 9.75 8.73
CA THR A 154 8.69 9.08 8.78
C THR A 154 8.62 7.64 8.26
N LEU A 155 7.58 6.90 8.63
CA LEU A 155 7.36 5.54 8.12
C LEU A 155 7.20 5.52 6.60
N ARG A 156 6.46 6.49 6.04
CA ARG A 156 6.29 6.63 4.58
C ARG A 156 7.64 6.80 3.89
N ILE A 157 8.49 7.70 4.39
CA ILE A 157 9.82 7.95 3.82
C ILE A 157 10.65 6.67 3.86
N ALA A 158 10.73 6.01 5.02
CA ALA A 158 11.47 4.75 5.17
C ALA A 158 10.99 3.66 4.20
N LEU A 159 9.67 3.51 4.03
CA LEU A 159 9.09 2.53 3.11
C LEU A 159 9.40 2.86 1.64
N LEU A 160 9.26 4.11 1.22
CA LEU A 160 9.55 4.54 -0.16
C LEU A 160 11.03 4.34 -0.50
N GLU A 161 11.94 4.73 0.41
CA GLU A 161 13.37 4.50 0.23
C GLU A 161 13.71 3.00 0.15
N SER A 162 13.03 2.17 0.93
CA SER A 162 13.22 0.71 0.89
C SER A 162 12.75 0.11 -0.45
N VAL A 163 11.64 0.61 -1.02
CA VAL A 163 11.19 0.23 -2.37
C VAL A 163 12.24 0.58 -3.42
N VAL A 164 12.80 1.80 -3.35
CA VAL A 164 13.86 2.25 -4.27
C VAL A 164 15.12 1.40 -4.13
N GLU A 165 15.57 1.11 -2.91
CA GLU A 165 16.76 0.28 -2.68
C GLU A 165 16.63 -1.10 -3.35
N ILE A 166 15.48 -1.75 -3.19
CA ILE A 166 15.27 -3.13 -3.67
C ILE A 166 15.04 -3.19 -5.16
N ALA A 167 14.36 -2.17 -5.68
CA ALA A 167 14.28 -1.92 -7.10
C ALA A 167 15.69 -2.01 -7.70
N PHE A 168 16.66 -1.24 -7.22
CA PHE A 168 18.01 -1.31 -7.78
C PHE A 168 18.83 -2.55 -7.36
N ALA A 169 18.54 -3.17 -6.21
CA ALA A 169 19.34 -4.29 -5.70
C ALA A 169 19.07 -5.65 -6.38
N LEU A 170 17.89 -5.87 -6.96
CA LEU A 170 17.49 -7.20 -7.44
C LEU A 170 17.15 -7.28 -8.95
N SER A 171 16.93 -6.14 -9.60
CA SER A 171 16.72 -5.98 -11.05
C SER A 171 16.33 -4.53 -11.33
N GLU A 172 16.94 -3.77 -12.24
CA GLU A 172 16.48 -2.41 -12.59
C GLU A 172 14.99 -2.43 -13.02
N PRO A 173 14.02 -2.07 -12.16
CA PRO A 173 12.63 -2.07 -12.59
C PRO A 173 12.49 -0.90 -13.54
N ASN A 174 11.64 -1.04 -14.54
CA ASN A 174 11.36 0.13 -15.34
C ASN A 174 10.57 1.16 -14.53
N VAL A 175 10.70 2.43 -14.96
CA VAL A 175 10.16 3.62 -14.28
C VAL A 175 8.70 3.45 -13.90
N ASP A 176 7.94 2.77 -14.73
CA ASP A 176 6.52 2.52 -14.59
C ASP A 176 6.16 1.55 -13.45
N GLU A 177 6.93 0.47 -13.29
CA GLU A 177 6.76 -0.48 -12.20
C GLU A 177 7.17 0.15 -10.86
N LEU A 178 8.28 0.90 -10.86
CA LEU A 178 8.70 1.68 -9.69
C LEU A 178 7.62 2.69 -9.28
N ASN A 179 7.07 3.45 -10.24
CA ASN A 179 5.98 4.40 -9.97
C ASN A 179 4.75 3.73 -9.38
N LEU A 180 4.39 2.53 -9.85
CA LEU A 180 3.27 1.77 -9.29
C LEU A 180 3.54 1.35 -7.84
N TRP A 181 4.75 0.87 -7.53
CA TRP A 181 5.11 0.49 -6.16
C TRP A 181 5.12 1.67 -5.20
N LEU A 182 5.73 2.79 -5.60
CA LEU A 182 5.75 4.02 -4.80
C LEU A 182 4.33 4.52 -4.53
N ARG A 183 3.44 4.47 -5.53
CA ARG A 183 2.03 4.84 -5.36
C ARG A 183 1.33 3.94 -4.35
N ARG A 184 1.49 2.62 -4.45
CA ARG A 184 0.84 1.68 -3.53
C ARG A 184 1.27 1.88 -2.08
N VAL A 185 2.54 2.19 -1.83
CA VAL A 185 2.99 2.55 -0.49
C VAL A 185 2.28 3.81 0.01
N ASN A 186 2.22 4.87 -0.82
CA ASN A 186 1.50 6.10 -0.44
C ASN A 186 0.02 5.84 -0.14
N GLU A 187 -0.68 5.08 -1.00
CA GLU A 187 -2.09 4.74 -0.80
C GLU A 187 -2.36 4.03 0.53
N ILE A 188 -1.47 3.11 0.95
CA ILE A 188 -1.60 2.41 2.23
C ILE A 188 -1.38 3.38 3.40
N VAL A 189 -0.30 4.16 3.39
CA VAL A 189 0.01 5.07 4.52
C VAL A 189 -1.04 6.18 4.63
N ASP A 190 -1.50 6.72 3.50
CA ASP A 190 -2.54 7.73 3.45
C ASP A 190 -3.88 7.17 3.92
N GLY A 191 -4.24 5.95 3.50
CA GLY A 191 -5.44 5.26 3.97
C GLY A 191 -5.43 5.02 5.48
N VAL A 192 -4.29 4.61 6.05
CA VAL A 192 -4.14 4.45 7.51
C VAL A 192 -4.27 5.79 8.22
N SER A 193 -3.65 6.85 7.68
CA SER A 193 -3.72 8.20 8.24
C SER A 193 -5.16 8.74 8.23
N LEU A 194 -5.90 8.53 7.14
CA LEU A 194 -7.30 8.94 7.01
C LEU A 194 -8.20 8.17 7.97
N ALA A 195 -8.12 6.83 7.98
CA ALA A 195 -8.91 6.00 8.88
C ALA A 195 -8.67 6.31 10.36
N MET A 196 -7.44 6.67 10.72
CA MET A 196 -7.08 7.16 12.06
C MET A 196 -7.83 8.45 12.41
N LEU A 197 -7.83 9.44 11.50
CA LEU A 197 -8.48 10.73 11.70
C LEU A 197 -10.02 10.62 11.73
N GLU A 198 -10.60 9.80 10.86
CA GLU A 198 -12.03 9.55 10.79
C GLU A 198 -12.54 8.93 12.10
N PHE A 199 -11.92 7.83 12.55
CA PHE A 199 -12.21 7.22 13.85
C PHE A 199 -12.04 8.23 14.99
N GLY A 200 -11.07 9.13 14.84
CA GLY A 200 -10.83 10.22 15.75
C GLY A 200 -12.03 11.14 15.95
N SER A 201 -12.56 11.62 14.83
CA SER A 201 -13.67 12.57 14.77
C SER A 201 -14.99 11.98 15.26
N GLU A 202 -15.27 10.71 14.97
CA GLU A 202 -16.48 10.02 15.40
C GLU A 202 -16.57 9.91 16.92
N HIS A 203 -15.43 9.64 17.58
CA HIS A 203 -15.36 9.55 19.03
C HIS A 203 -15.57 10.91 19.73
N GLU A 204 -15.04 12.00 19.19
CA GLU A 204 -15.27 13.35 19.72
C GLU A 204 -16.74 13.77 19.62
N GLN A 205 -17.39 13.47 18.48
CA GLN A 205 -18.81 13.76 18.27
C GLN A 205 -19.74 12.95 19.20
N GLN A 206 -19.37 11.72 19.55
CA GLN A 206 -20.12 10.91 20.50
C GLN A 206 -19.93 11.38 21.96
N SER A 207 -18.75 11.91 22.29
CA SER A 207 -18.47 12.44 23.63
C SER A 207 -19.12 13.80 23.90
N THR A 208 -19.37 14.61 22.87
CA THR A 208 -19.99 15.94 22.99
C THR A 208 -21.52 15.90 22.97
N ARG A 209 -22.12 14.77 22.58
CA ARG A 209 -23.57 14.53 22.59
C ARG A 209 -24.11 13.91 23.89
N LYS A 210 -23.25 13.59 24.85
CA LYS A 210 -23.60 13.08 26.18
C LYS A 210 -23.38 14.15 27.24
#